data_AF-A0A554S2X4-F1
#
_entry.id   AF-A0A554S2X4-F1
#
_cell.length_a   1.000
_cell.length_b   1.000
_cell.length_c   1.000
_cell.angle_alpha   90.00
_cell.angle_beta   90.00
_cell.angle_gamma   90.00
#
_symmetry.space_group_name_H-M   'P 1'
#
loop_
_entity.id
_entity.type
_entity.pdbx_description
1 polymer ?
#
loop_
_entity_poly.entity_id
_entity_poly.type
_entity_poly.pdbx_seq_one_letter_code
_entity_poly.pdbx_strand_id
1 'polypeptide(L)'
;MKVVFKLLFAYLVASLLSTGLALVLFPLHAHVPAVVVLLAFPLVPWTLLANLASQGFRAREVLPLLVFVLAFGGVAWLMLRTSPKAAQR
;
A
#
# COMPACT_ATOMS: atom_id res chain seq x y z
N MET A 1 1.45 -21.61 3.55
CA MET A 1 1.09 -21.08 2.21
C MET A 1 -0.18 -20.24 2.21
N LYS A 2 -1.30 -20.68 2.82
CA LYS A 2 -2.58 -19.95 2.78
C LYS A 2 -2.54 -18.52 3.34
N VAL A 3 -1.80 -18.28 4.43
CA VAL A 3 -1.66 -16.93 5.05
C VAL A 3 -0.82 -16.00 4.19
N VAL A 4 0.29 -16.49 3.62
CA VAL A 4 1.19 -15.69 2.77
C VAL A 4 0.45 -15.19 1.52
N PHE A 5 -0.33 -16.05 0.87
CA PHE A 5 -1.14 -15.65 -0.28
C PHE A 5 -2.19 -14.59 0.06
N LYS A 6 -2.85 -14.74 1.22
CA LYS A 6 -3.82 -13.74 1.71
C LYS A 6 -3.16 -12.39 2.01
N LEU A 7 -1.96 -12.39 2.59
CA LEU A 7 -1.19 -11.17 2.82
C LEU A 7 -0.75 -10.52 1.51
N LEU A 8 -0.29 -11.32 0.53
CA LEU A 8 0.06 -10.81 -0.79
C LEU A 8 -1.15 -10.17 -1.48
N PHE A 9 -2.31 -10.82 -1.41
CA PHE A 9 -3.54 -10.26 -1.98
C PHE A 9 -3.96 -8.97 -1.28
N ALA A 10 -3.94 -8.95 0.06
CA ALA A 10 -4.25 -7.76 0.85
C ALA A 10 -3.29 -6.60 0.52
N TYR A 11 -2.00 -6.92 0.34
CA TYR A 11 -0.99 -5.96 -0.08
C TYR A 11 -1.32 -5.38 -1.45
N LEU A 12 -1.62 -6.21 -2.45
CA LEU A 12 -1.96 -5.73 -3.80
C LEU A 12 -3.21 -4.85 -3.79
N VAL A 13 -4.25 -5.24 -3.05
CA VAL A 13 -5.48 -4.44 -2.93
C VAL A 13 -5.18 -3.09 -2.26
N ALA A 14 -4.43 -3.09 -1.15
CA ALA A 14 -4.06 -1.86 -0.45
C ALA A 14 -3.19 -0.94 -1.32
N SER A 15 -2.22 -1.51 -2.06
CA SER A 15 -1.37 -0.77 -3.00
C SER A 15 -2.18 -0.16 -4.14
N LEU A 16 -3.20 -0.88 -4.65
CA LEU A 16 -4.08 -0.37 -5.70
C LEU A 16 -4.92 0.81 -5.19
N LEU A 17 -5.48 0.71 -3.99
CA LEU A 17 -6.23 1.80 -3.35
C LEU A 17 -5.34 3.04 -3.12
N SER A 18 -4.14 2.84 -2.59
CA SER A 18 -3.14 3.89 -2.38
C SER A 18 -2.75 4.57 -3.70
N THR A 19 -2.50 3.78 -4.74
CA THR A 19 -2.15 4.28 -6.08
C THR A 19 -3.29 5.08 -6.70
N GLY A 20 -4.53 4.58 -6.62
CA GLY A 20 -5.71 5.29 -7.09
C GLY A 20 -5.86 6.65 -6.41
N LEU A 21 -5.68 6.71 -5.08
CA LEU A 21 -5.73 7.98 -4.35
C LEU A 21 -4.57 8.91 -4.74
N ALA A 22 -3.35 8.38 -4.89
CA ALA A 22 -2.20 9.17 -5.31
C ALA A 22 -2.42 9.80 -6.70
N LEU A 23 -3.02 9.07 -7.66
CA LEU A 23 -3.35 9.60 -8.98
C LEU A 23 -4.39 10.74 -8.92
N VAL A 24 -5.38 10.63 -8.05
CA VAL A 24 -6.40 11.67 -7.86
C VAL A 24 -5.79 12.93 -7.26
N LEU A 25 -4.91 12.78 -6.26
CA LEU A 25 -4.23 13.91 -5.62
C LEU A 25 -3.13 14.52 -6.51
N PHE A 26 -2.56 13.72 -7.41
CA PHE A 26 -1.51 14.13 -8.34
C PHE A 26 -1.80 13.70 -9.78
N PRO A 27 -2.59 14.51 -10.51
CA PRO A 27 -2.91 14.23 -11.91
C PRO A 27 -1.73 14.44 -12.89
N LEU A 28 -0.48 14.53 -12.40
CA LEU A 28 0.75 14.61 -13.20
C LEU A 28 0.93 13.47 -14.20
N HIS A 29 0.14 12.40 -14.07
CA HIS A 29 0.20 11.17 -14.85
C HIS A 29 -0.64 11.22 -16.13
N ALA A 30 -1.19 12.38 -16.53
CA ALA A 30 -1.95 12.51 -17.78
C ALA A 30 -1.18 12.03 -19.03
N HIS A 31 0.16 11.93 -18.94
CA HIS A 31 1.06 11.47 -20.01
C HIS A 31 1.59 10.05 -19.77
N VAL A 32 1.30 9.44 -18.61
CA VAL A 32 1.76 8.10 -18.25
C VAL A 32 0.68 7.10 -18.67
N PRO A 33 1.01 6.12 -19.54
CA PRO A 33 0.04 5.11 -19.95
C PRO A 33 -0.51 4.34 -18.75
N ALA A 34 -1.82 4.07 -18.74
CA ALA A 34 -2.48 3.34 -17.64
C ALA A 34 -1.83 1.97 -17.37
N VAL A 35 -1.29 1.31 -18.40
CA VAL A 35 -0.55 0.04 -18.27
C VAL A 35 0.70 0.18 -17.41
N VAL A 36 1.42 1.30 -17.49
CA VAL A 36 2.61 1.55 -16.66
C VAL A 36 2.19 1.68 -15.20
N VAL A 37 1.08 2.37 -14.94
CA VAL A 37 0.56 2.51 -13.57
C VAL A 37 0.08 1.16 -13.03
N LEU A 38 -0.56 0.33 -13.86
CA LEU A 38 -1.01 -1.01 -13.48
C LEU A 38 0.14 -1.99 -13.21
N LEU A 39 1.30 -1.80 -13.84
CA LEU A 39 2.48 -2.61 -13.55
C LEU A 39 3.25 -2.08 -12.33
N ALA A 40 3.23 -0.77 -12.11
CA ALA A 40 3.99 -0.11 -11.05
C ALA A 40 3.23 0.04 -9.72
N PHE A 41 1.90 -0.11 -9.68
CA PHE A 41 1.11 0.11 -8.46
C PHE A 41 1.62 -0.65 -7.22
N PRO A 42 2.17 -1.88 -7.31
CA PRO A 42 2.70 -2.56 -6.14
C PRO A 42 3.88 -1.79 -5.51
N LEU A 43 4.66 -1.07 -6.31
CA LEU A 43 5.84 -0.31 -5.85
C LEU A 43 5.47 1.06 -5.26
N VAL A 44 4.28 1.59 -5.54
CA VAL A 44 3.88 2.95 -5.15
C VAL A 44 4.01 3.22 -3.63
N PRO A 45 3.56 2.35 -2.71
CA PRO A 45 3.75 2.58 -1.27
C PRO A 45 5.21 2.75 -0.86
N TRP A 46 6.12 2.02 -1.51
CA TRP A 46 7.55 2.12 -1.27
C TRP A 46 8.12 3.44 -1.78
N THR A 47 7.69 3.89 -2.95
CA THR A 47 8.11 5.20 -3.47
C THR A 47 7.60 6.36 -2.61
N LEU A 48 6.37 6.26 -2.10
CA LEU A 48 5.80 7.25 -1.20
C LEU A 48 6.56 7.28 0.13
N LEU A 49 6.91 6.12 0.68
CA LEU A 49 7.73 6.02 1.87
C LEU A 49 9.13 6.60 1.66
N ALA A 50 9.77 6.31 0.52
CA ALA A 50 11.08 6.84 0.17
C ALA A 50 11.05 8.38 0.00
N ASN A 51 10.01 8.91 -0.61
CA ASN A 51 9.81 10.35 -0.75
C ASN A 51 9.58 11.01 0.62
N LEU A 52 8.76 10.40 1.47
CA LEU A 52 8.55 10.88 2.84
C LEU A 52 9.86 10.92 3.64
N ALA A 53 10.68 9.88 3.51
CA ALA A 53 11.97 9.77 4.20
C ALA A 53 13.03 10.77 3.68
N SER A 54 12.97 11.14 2.40
CA SER A 54 13.99 12.00 1.76
C SER A 54 13.59 13.47 1.64
N GLN A 55 12.30 13.77 1.46
CA GLN A 55 11.78 15.12 1.19
C GLN A 55 10.88 15.67 2.32
N GLY A 56 10.62 14.88 3.36
CA GLY A 56 9.81 15.28 4.51
C GLY A 56 8.30 15.18 4.29
N PHE A 57 7.53 15.64 5.28
CA PHE A 57 6.08 15.44 5.34
C PHE A 57 5.33 16.33 4.35
N ARG A 58 4.89 15.72 3.23
CA ARG A 58 3.96 16.34 2.28
C ARG A 58 2.61 15.65 2.38
N ALA A 59 1.56 16.38 2.74
CA ALA A 59 0.21 15.83 2.96
C ALA A 59 -0.28 14.94 1.80
N ARG A 60 0.04 15.35 0.57
CA ARG A 60 -0.21 14.66 -0.69
C ARG A 60 0.44 13.27 -0.83
N GLU A 61 1.57 13.03 -0.17
CA GLU A 61 2.28 11.74 -0.16
C GLU A 61 1.92 10.92 1.10
N VAL A 62 1.68 11.62 2.21
CA VAL A 62 1.31 11.01 3.49
C VAL A 62 -0.09 10.38 3.43
N LEU A 63 -1.06 11.03 2.78
CA LEU A 63 -2.44 10.55 2.76
C LEU A 63 -2.59 9.18 2.04
N PRO A 64 -2.07 8.98 0.82
CA PRO A 64 -2.07 7.66 0.19
C PRO A 64 -1.28 6.60 0.97
N LEU A 65 -0.18 7.00 1.62
CA LEU A 65 0.62 6.09 2.44
C LEU A 65 -0.14 5.66 3.70
N LEU A 66 -0.88 6.57 4.34
CA LEU A 66 -1.75 6.25 5.47
C LEU A 66 -2.86 5.26 5.07
N VAL A 67 -3.49 5.47 3.91
CA VAL A 67 -4.49 4.53 3.38
C VAL A 67 -3.89 3.13 3.20
N PHE A 68 -2.69 3.04 2.64
CA PHE A 68 -1.98 1.77 2.51
C PHE A 68 -1.73 1.11 3.88
N VAL A 69 -1.17 1.86 4.83
CA VAL A 69 -0.83 1.34 6.17
C VAL A 69 -2.08 0.87 6.92
N LEU A 70 -3.19 1.62 6.87
CA LEU A 70 -4.43 1.24 7.52
C LEU A 70 -5.07 0.01 6.87
N ALA A 71 -5.14 -0.03 5.53
CA ALA A 71 -5.74 -1.15 4.81
C ALA A 71 -4.92 -2.45 4.97
N PHE A 72 -3.62 -2.39 4.64
CA PHE A 72 -2.75 -3.57 4.73
C PHE A 72 -2.43 -3.94 6.17
N GLY A 73 -2.03 -2.97 7.00
CA GLY A 73 -1.68 -3.19 8.40
C GLY A 73 -2.85 -3.71 9.22
N GLY A 74 -4.07 -3.22 8.98
CA GLY A 74 -5.28 -3.73 9.62
C GLY A 74 -5.53 -5.20 9.28
N VAL A 75 -5.43 -5.58 8.00
CA VAL A 75 -5.61 -6.98 7.57
C VAL A 75 -4.50 -7.87 8.12
N ALA A 76 -3.24 -7.42 8.06
CA ALA A 76 -2.11 -8.17 8.59
C ALA A 76 -2.25 -8.39 10.10
N TRP A 77 -2.66 -7.36 10.85
CA TRP A 77 -2.91 -7.44 12.28
C TRP A 77 -4.01 -8.44 12.65
N LEU A 78 -5.14 -8.40 11.94
CA LEU A 78 -6.24 -9.35 12.14
C LEU A 78 -5.81 -10.79 11.84
N MET A 79 -5.00 -10.99 10.78
CA MET A 79 -4.48 -12.31 10.43
C MET A 79 -3.47 -12.85 11.47
N LEU A 80 -2.65 -11.98 12.05
CA LEU A 80 -1.75 -12.37 13.14
C LEU A 80 -2.52 -12.77 14.40
N ARG A 81 -3.57 -12.01 14.77
CA ARG A 81 -4.41 -12.31 15.94
C ARG A 81 -5.25 -13.57 15.80
N THR A 82 -5.66 -13.91 14.58
CA THR A 82 -6.49 -15.11 14.31
C THR A 82 -5.65 -16.36 14.05
N SER A 83 -4.32 -16.25 14.02
CA SER A 83 -3.44 -17.40 13.82
C SER A 83 -3.17 -18.10 15.17
N PRO A 84 -3.64 -19.34 15.38
CA PRO A 84 -3.54 -20.04 16.66
C PRO A 84 -2.09 -20.34 17.10
N LYS A 85 -1.08 -20.12 16.24
CA LYS A 85 0.33 -20.24 16.59
C LYS A 85 0.88 -19.08 17.44
N ALA A 86 0.16 -17.96 17.57
CA ALA A 86 0.58 -16.84 18.42
C ALA A 86 0.23 -17.04 19.91
N ALA A 87 -0.63 -18.02 20.24
CA ALA A 87 -1.05 -18.32 21.62
C ALA A 87 -0.17 -19.38 22.31
N GLN A 88 0.92 -19.84 21.67
CA GLN A 88 1.71 -20.98 22.13
C GLN A 88 3.23 -20.71 22.16
N ARG A 89 3.64 -19.43 22.22
CA ARG A 89 5.03 -19.03 22.52
C ARG A 89 5.06 -18.14 23.75
#